data_AF-A0A224XQY4-F1
#
_entry.id   AF-A0A224XQY4-F1
#
_cell.length_a   1.000
_cell.length_b   1.000
_cell.length_c   1.000
_cell.angle_alpha   90.00
_cell.angle_beta   90.00
_cell.angle_gamma   90.00
#
_symmetry.space_group_name_H-M   'P 1'
#
loop_
_entity.id
_entity.type
_entity.pdbx_description
1 polymer ?
#
loop_
_entity_poly.entity_id
_entity_poly.type
_entity_poly.pdbx_seq_one_letter_code
_entity_poly.pdbx_strand_id
1 'polypeptide(L)'
;IREAISTQANVVTFEMKVPQKSCGRIIGRCGDNIRAISKASKCSISVDRMTDSASPFRLVTIRGSEDQIAVAKSMIDEKIAEDEEARNRMEMALATRSPRLKSKFKKSEGTECAKVPSYERLVPIANDSMLQVYVSAVADPTHFWLQLISPRAVELDHLVDNMTEYYKKEENRELHKLNEVTDGQIVACRVDEDDKWYRGQVCGQVEYNENREESVVDVFYVDYGDSAYQKLSDLLQLRADFLSLRFQAIECAMDGIMPKSGMLEDKWDEETVELFEDMVYTGQWKAISAQVVRYKARQRSNRREGSPVPCVKLYDPDGPPGVDIGQLLIDKGAAKPLQAEENKDDKRDTIPEPKKGVKGAL
;
A
#
# COMPACT_ATOMS: atom_id res chain seq x y z
N ILE A 1 32.66 58.37 -17.56
CA ILE A 1 31.73 57.54 -18.38
C ILE A 1 32.52 56.55 -19.24
N ARG A 2 33.39 55.73 -18.64
CA ARG A 2 34.16 54.66 -19.31
C ARG A 2 34.48 53.51 -18.33
N GLU A 3 33.51 53.12 -17.52
CA GLU A 3 33.66 51.97 -16.60
C GLU A 3 32.30 51.36 -16.26
N ALA A 4 31.42 51.20 -17.27
CA ALA A 4 30.08 50.63 -17.06
C ALA A 4 29.60 49.79 -18.25
N ILE A 5 30.52 49.18 -19.01
CA ILE A 5 30.17 48.26 -20.11
C ILE A 5 31.23 47.15 -20.16
N SER A 6 31.04 46.07 -19.37
CA SER A 6 31.46 44.69 -19.72
C SER A 6 31.24 43.71 -18.55
N THR A 7 30.01 43.56 -18.10
CA THR A 7 29.57 42.36 -17.37
C THR A 7 28.16 42.01 -17.83
N GLN A 8 28.00 41.80 -19.15
CA GLN A 8 26.89 40.95 -19.59
C GLN A 8 27.23 39.55 -19.13
N ALA A 9 26.63 39.11 -18.03
CA ALA A 9 26.69 37.73 -17.61
C ALA A 9 26.16 36.89 -18.78
N ASN A 10 27.05 36.13 -19.43
CA ASN A 10 26.67 35.25 -20.52
C ASN A 10 25.64 34.25 -19.96
N VAL A 11 24.40 34.39 -20.43
CA VAL A 11 23.33 33.46 -20.06
C VAL A 11 23.56 32.19 -20.85
N VAL A 12 23.89 31.11 -20.16
CA VAL A 12 24.11 29.78 -20.73
C VAL A 12 22.95 28.86 -20.33
N THR A 13 22.81 27.77 -21.08
CA THR A 13 21.84 26.71 -20.79
C THR A 13 22.59 25.47 -20.35
N PHE A 14 22.16 24.88 -19.24
CA PHE A 14 22.67 23.62 -18.72
C PHE A 14 21.54 22.63 -18.61
N GLU A 15 21.82 21.36 -18.92
CA GLU A 15 20.86 20.28 -18.85
C GLU A 15 21.40 19.17 -17.97
N MET A 16 20.56 18.65 -17.08
CA MET A 16 20.90 17.52 -16.22
C MET A 16 19.79 16.49 -16.19
N LYS A 17 20.18 15.23 -16.00
CA LYS A 17 19.24 14.13 -15.79
C LYS A 17 18.99 13.98 -14.31
N VAL A 18 17.72 13.90 -13.91
CA VAL A 18 17.30 13.65 -12.53
C VAL A 18 16.45 12.38 -12.48
N PRO A 19 16.51 11.59 -11.41
CA PRO A 19 15.65 10.41 -11.26
C PRO A 19 14.17 10.80 -11.32
N GLN A 20 13.37 10.07 -12.10
CA GLN A 20 11.92 10.28 -12.25
C GLN A 20 11.22 10.30 -10.87
N LYS A 21 11.63 9.40 -9.98
CA LYS A 21 11.13 9.28 -8.59
C LYS A 21 11.37 10.53 -7.74
N SER A 22 12.45 11.27 -7.98
CA SER A 22 12.83 12.45 -7.20
C SER A 22 12.23 13.75 -7.75
N CYS A 23 11.64 13.74 -8.96
CA CYS A 23 11.03 14.92 -9.57
C CYS A 23 9.92 15.54 -8.71
N GLY A 24 9.09 14.71 -8.05
CA GLY A 24 8.02 15.20 -7.16
C GLY A 24 8.58 16.03 -5.99
N ARG A 25 9.72 15.62 -5.44
CA ARG A 25 10.41 16.31 -4.35
C ARG A 25 11.09 17.59 -4.84
N ILE A 26 11.72 17.56 -6.01
CA ILE A 26 12.34 18.74 -6.65
C ILE A 26 11.29 19.81 -6.96
N ILE A 27 10.14 19.42 -7.53
CA ILE A 27 9.05 20.34 -7.90
C ILE A 27 8.35 20.88 -6.65
N GLY A 28 8.03 20.00 -5.69
CA GLY A 28 7.25 20.32 -4.50
C GLY A 28 5.75 20.48 -4.79
N ARG A 29 4.94 20.52 -3.73
CA ARG A 29 3.48 20.76 -3.87
C ARG A 29 3.26 22.10 -4.56
N CYS A 30 2.37 22.14 -5.55
CA CYS A 30 2.08 23.34 -6.35
C CYS A 30 3.31 24.01 -7.03
N GLY A 31 4.44 23.30 -7.11
CA GLY A 31 5.70 23.86 -7.62
C GLY A 31 6.43 24.76 -6.62
N ASP A 32 6.11 24.72 -5.33
CA ASP A 32 6.70 25.62 -4.33
C ASP A 32 8.22 25.47 -4.23
N ASN A 33 8.72 24.24 -4.29
CA ASN A 33 10.13 23.96 -4.10
C ASN A 33 10.95 24.41 -5.33
N ILE A 34 10.51 24.08 -6.55
CA ILE A 34 11.19 24.54 -7.78
C ILE A 34 11.14 26.06 -7.94
N ARG A 35 10.06 26.72 -7.47
CA ARG A 35 10.00 28.19 -7.40
C ARG A 35 11.00 28.76 -6.41
N ALA A 36 11.18 28.11 -5.24
CA ALA A 36 12.17 28.53 -4.27
C ALA A 36 13.60 28.39 -4.81
N ILE A 37 13.91 27.26 -5.48
CA ILE A 37 15.21 27.04 -6.12
C ILE A 37 15.46 28.08 -7.21
N SER A 38 14.47 28.32 -8.09
CA SER A 38 14.57 29.35 -9.14
C SER A 38 14.78 30.75 -8.56
N LYS A 39 14.07 31.11 -7.47
CA LYS A 39 14.23 32.40 -6.81
C LYS A 39 15.61 32.58 -6.15
N ALA A 40 16.11 31.55 -5.48
CA ALA A 40 17.40 31.59 -4.78
C ALA A 40 18.59 31.62 -5.76
N SER A 41 18.54 30.77 -6.78
CA SER A 41 19.58 30.69 -7.83
C SER A 41 19.48 31.81 -8.87
N LYS A 42 18.35 32.50 -8.96
CA LYS A 42 18.01 33.44 -10.04
C LYS A 42 18.06 32.80 -11.45
N CYS A 43 17.92 31.47 -11.53
CA CYS A 43 17.83 30.72 -12.78
C CYS A 43 16.38 30.54 -13.23
N SER A 44 16.19 30.38 -14.54
CA SER A 44 14.98 29.75 -15.09
C SER A 44 15.19 28.24 -15.11
N ILE A 45 14.28 27.49 -14.47
CA ILE A 45 14.37 26.03 -14.34
C ILE A 45 13.10 25.41 -14.93
N SER A 46 13.28 24.46 -15.85
CA SER A 46 12.19 23.71 -16.47
C SER A 46 12.44 22.21 -16.33
N VAL A 47 11.42 21.47 -15.92
CA VAL A 47 11.45 20.01 -15.87
C VAL A 47 10.64 19.49 -17.04
N ASP A 48 11.28 18.73 -17.93
CA ASP A 48 10.62 18.22 -19.12
C ASP A 48 9.47 17.25 -18.77
N ARG A 49 8.33 17.46 -19.41
CA ARG A 49 7.13 16.64 -19.26
C ARG A 49 6.96 15.62 -20.39
N MET A 50 7.72 15.78 -21.49
CA MET A 50 7.61 14.98 -22.72
C MET A 50 8.58 13.80 -22.79
N THR A 51 9.49 13.66 -21.82
CA THR A 51 10.32 12.46 -21.71
C THR A 51 9.43 11.23 -21.61
N ASP A 52 9.76 10.20 -22.40
CA ASP A 52 9.00 8.95 -22.51
C ASP A 52 8.67 8.42 -21.10
N SER A 53 7.41 8.03 -20.88
CA SER A 53 6.91 7.71 -19.53
C SER A 53 7.62 6.51 -18.90
N ALA A 54 8.31 5.72 -19.73
CA ALA A 54 9.15 4.59 -19.35
C ALA A 54 10.60 4.96 -18.96
N SER A 55 11.05 6.21 -19.15
CA SER A 55 12.42 6.61 -18.82
C SER A 55 12.60 6.73 -17.29
N PRO A 56 13.61 6.09 -16.68
CA PRO A 56 13.90 6.22 -15.25
C PRO A 56 14.42 7.62 -14.88
N PHE A 57 14.74 8.46 -15.86
CA PHE A 57 15.25 9.82 -15.68
C PHE A 57 14.43 10.86 -16.44
N ARG A 58 14.32 12.06 -15.88
CA ARG A 58 13.82 13.26 -16.57
C ARG A 58 14.94 14.24 -16.85
N LEU A 59 14.77 15.02 -17.91
CA LEU A 59 15.63 16.13 -18.23
C LEU A 59 15.18 17.39 -17.48
N VAL A 60 16.12 18.04 -16.81
CA VAL A 60 15.95 19.36 -16.19
C VAL A 60 16.85 20.34 -16.92
N THR A 61 16.24 21.40 -17.45
CA THR A 61 16.93 22.48 -18.14
C THR A 61 17.02 23.70 -17.22
N ILE A 62 18.23 24.21 -17.04
CA ILE A 62 18.55 25.38 -16.20
C ILE A 62 19.16 26.46 -17.08
N ARG A 63 18.66 27.69 -17.01
CA ARG A 63 19.19 28.85 -17.76
C ARG A 63 19.55 29.98 -16.81
N GLY A 64 20.77 30.48 -16.92
CA GLY A 64 21.35 31.54 -16.07
C GLY A 64 22.82 31.78 -16.37
N SER A 65 23.51 32.57 -15.54
CA SER A 65 24.97 32.62 -15.55
C SER A 65 25.57 31.34 -14.96
N GLU A 66 26.86 31.09 -15.18
CA GLU A 66 27.54 29.90 -14.66
C GLU A 66 27.44 29.79 -13.13
N ASP A 67 27.64 30.89 -12.40
CA ASP A 67 27.45 30.96 -10.94
C ASP A 67 26.01 30.64 -10.51
N GLN A 68 25.02 31.18 -11.24
CA GLN A 68 23.60 30.93 -10.95
C GLN A 68 23.24 29.46 -11.17
N ILE A 69 23.74 28.86 -12.25
CA ILE A 69 23.55 27.45 -12.58
C ILE A 69 24.20 26.56 -11.52
N ALA A 70 25.41 26.91 -11.05
CA ALA A 70 26.09 26.16 -9.99
C ALA A 70 25.25 26.12 -8.70
N VAL A 71 24.64 27.25 -8.32
CA VAL A 71 23.72 27.32 -7.16
C VAL A 71 22.47 26.46 -7.41
N ALA A 72 21.82 26.60 -8.57
CA ALA A 72 20.63 25.81 -8.91
C ALA A 72 20.93 24.30 -8.90
N LYS A 73 22.05 23.89 -9.50
CA LYS A 73 22.51 22.50 -9.54
C LYS A 73 22.73 21.95 -8.14
N SER A 74 23.44 22.70 -7.28
CA SER A 74 23.68 22.29 -5.89
C SER A 74 22.37 22.05 -5.12
N MET A 75 21.40 22.97 -5.25
CA MET A 75 20.09 22.84 -4.59
C MET A 75 19.25 21.67 -5.14
N ILE A 76 19.36 21.37 -6.44
CA ILE A 76 18.68 20.22 -7.05
C ILE A 76 19.33 18.92 -6.58
N ASP A 77 20.66 18.84 -6.58
CA ASP A 77 21.43 17.68 -6.11
C ASP A 77 21.13 17.41 -4.63
N GLU A 78 21.06 18.44 -3.78
CA GLU A 78 20.64 18.34 -2.38
C GLU A 78 19.22 17.75 -2.25
N LYS A 79 18.27 18.17 -3.09
CA LYS A 79 16.91 17.60 -3.06
C LYS A 79 16.83 16.16 -3.55
N ILE A 80 17.72 15.75 -4.44
CA ILE A 80 17.85 14.35 -4.86
C ILE A 80 18.44 13.52 -3.71
N ALA A 81 19.49 14.02 -3.06
CA ALA A 81 20.12 13.35 -1.92
C ALA A 81 19.14 13.20 -0.74
N GLU A 82 18.40 14.26 -0.37
CA GLU A 82 17.36 14.18 0.67
C GLU A 82 16.28 13.14 0.34
N ASP A 83 15.84 13.08 -0.93
CA ASP A 83 14.85 12.09 -1.39
C ASP A 83 15.40 10.67 -1.32
N GLU A 84 16.67 10.49 -1.71
CA GLU A 84 17.36 9.21 -1.62
C GLU A 84 17.57 8.76 -0.18
N GLU A 85 18.04 9.63 0.71
CA GLU A 85 18.17 9.34 2.13
C GLU A 85 16.82 9.03 2.78
N ALA A 86 15.76 9.76 2.45
CA ALA A 86 14.43 9.51 2.97
C ALA A 86 13.89 8.15 2.50
N ARG A 87 14.08 7.82 1.21
CA ARG A 87 13.71 6.51 0.65
C ARG A 87 14.53 5.39 1.29
N ASN A 88 15.85 5.54 1.43
CA ASN A 88 16.71 4.54 2.04
C ASN A 88 16.37 4.33 3.53
N ARG A 89 16.05 5.41 4.26
CA ARG A 89 15.60 5.31 5.65
C ARG A 89 14.27 4.57 5.77
N MET A 90 13.33 4.88 4.87
CA MET A 90 12.05 4.18 4.81
C MET A 90 12.24 2.71 4.44
N GLU A 91 13.06 2.42 3.43
CA GLU A 91 13.40 1.06 3.01
C GLU A 91 14.07 0.28 4.14
N MET A 92 15.00 0.89 4.88
CA MET A 92 15.67 0.27 6.02
C MET A 92 14.68 -0.01 7.17
N ALA A 93 13.79 0.93 7.48
CA ALA A 93 12.74 0.72 8.49
C ALA A 93 11.82 -0.44 8.10
N LEU A 94 11.40 -0.49 6.83
CA LEU A 94 10.52 -1.56 6.32
C LEU A 94 11.25 -2.91 6.20
N ALA A 95 12.56 -2.92 5.89
CA ALA A 95 13.38 -4.13 5.81
C ALA A 95 13.62 -4.78 7.19
N THR A 96 13.51 -4.04 8.29
CA THR A 96 13.59 -4.59 9.65
C THR A 96 12.30 -5.25 10.13
N ARG A 97 11.23 -5.24 9.33
CA ARG A 97 9.98 -5.93 9.68
C ARG A 97 10.22 -7.44 9.75
N SER A 98 9.84 -8.03 10.88
CA SER A 98 9.83 -9.49 11.05
C SER A 98 8.95 -10.13 9.98
N PRO A 99 9.40 -11.18 9.26
CA PRO A 99 8.56 -11.89 8.32
C PRO A 99 7.27 -12.36 8.99
N ARG A 100 6.13 -12.21 8.31
CA ARG A 100 4.86 -12.77 8.77
C ARG A 100 4.84 -14.25 8.41
N LEU A 101 4.55 -15.12 9.39
CA LEU A 101 4.29 -16.53 9.13
C LEU A 101 3.05 -16.67 8.26
N LYS A 102 3.09 -17.61 7.29
CA LYS A 102 1.94 -17.95 6.46
C LYS A 102 0.84 -18.55 7.36
N SER A 103 -0.22 -17.79 7.64
CA SER A 103 -1.41 -18.33 8.31
C SER A 103 -2.35 -18.94 7.27
N LYS A 104 -2.87 -20.15 7.54
CA LYS A 104 -3.85 -20.78 6.65
C LYS A 104 -5.18 -20.03 6.73
N PHE A 105 -5.56 -19.39 5.63
CA PHE A 105 -6.83 -18.69 5.53
C PHE A 105 -8.01 -19.64 5.78
N LYS A 106 -8.86 -19.31 6.75
CA LYS A 106 -10.13 -20.02 7.01
C LYS A 106 -11.30 -19.09 6.70
N LYS A 107 -12.20 -19.53 5.82
CA LYS A 107 -13.38 -18.76 5.39
C LYS A 107 -14.46 -18.83 6.47
N SER A 108 -14.90 -17.69 6.99
CA SER A 108 -15.99 -17.58 7.97
C SER A 108 -17.02 -16.51 7.57
N GLU A 109 -18.31 -16.80 7.76
CA GLU A 109 -19.44 -15.91 7.45
C GLU A 109 -19.89 -15.20 8.74
N GLY A 110 -19.93 -13.85 8.76
CA GLY A 110 -20.22 -13.08 9.98
C GLY A 110 -20.61 -11.61 9.75
N THR A 111 -21.64 -11.17 10.47
CA THR A 111 -22.63 -10.06 10.35
C THR A 111 -22.14 -8.70 10.90
N GLU A 112 -22.80 -7.61 10.49
CA GLU A 112 -22.41 -6.20 10.63
C GLU A 112 -22.75 -5.53 11.99
N CYS A 113 -21.89 -4.61 12.54
CA CYS A 113 -22.28 -3.27 13.09
C CYS A 113 -21.11 -2.39 13.63
N ALA A 114 -21.35 -1.06 13.62
CA ALA A 114 -20.73 0.11 14.29
C ALA A 114 -19.43 0.74 13.71
N LYS A 115 -19.22 2.06 13.91
CA LYS A 115 -18.29 2.94 13.15
C LYS A 115 -16.80 2.61 13.34
N VAL A 116 -16.36 1.57 12.65
CA VAL A 116 -14.98 1.14 12.49
C VAL A 116 -14.21 2.08 11.55
N PRO A 117 -12.89 2.29 11.74
CA PRO A 117 -12.05 2.99 10.78
C PRO A 117 -12.22 2.45 9.36
N SER A 118 -12.21 3.33 8.37
CA SER A 118 -12.21 2.92 6.96
C SER A 118 -10.88 2.27 6.59
N TYR A 119 -10.91 1.27 5.71
CA TYR A 119 -9.72 0.74 5.06
C TYR A 119 -9.03 1.78 4.17
N GLU A 120 -7.72 1.61 4.02
CA GLU A 120 -6.93 2.30 3.00
C GLU A 120 -7.43 1.91 1.59
N ARG A 121 -7.19 2.78 0.60
CA ARG A 121 -7.68 2.57 -0.76
C ARG A 121 -6.55 2.65 -1.77
N LEU A 122 -6.49 1.68 -2.67
CA LEU A 122 -5.70 1.81 -3.88
C LEU A 122 -6.42 2.78 -4.81
N VAL A 123 -5.90 4.00 -4.91
CA VAL A 123 -6.36 5.02 -5.85
C VAL A 123 -5.23 5.24 -6.86
N PRO A 124 -5.47 5.04 -8.17
CA PRO A 124 -4.50 5.42 -9.19
C PRO A 124 -4.19 6.92 -9.05
N ILE A 125 -2.93 7.27 -8.88
CA ILE A 125 -2.51 8.66 -8.99
C ILE A 125 -2.50 8.96 -10.49
N ALA A 126 -3.15 10.05 -10.92
CA ALA A 126 -3.31 10.36 -12.34
C ALA A 126 -2.00 10.22 -13.12
N ASN A 127 -2.06 9.49 -14.25
CA ASN A 127 -0.98 9.08 -15.17
C ASN A 127 -0.28 7.77 -14.79
N ASP A 128 -0.87 6.64 -15.20
CA ASP A 128 -0.22 5.33 -15.37
C ASP A 128 0.70 4.88 -14.20
N SER A 129 0.31 5.22 -12.96
CA SER A 129 1.20 5.10 -11.82
C SER A 129 1.13 3.69 -11.23
N MET A 130 2.15 2.89 -11.54
CA MET A 130 2.49 1.70 -10.77
C MET A 130 2.65 2.09 -9.29
N LEU A 131 1.95 1.39 -8.40
CA LEU A 131 2.02 1.58 -6.95
C LEU A 131 3.01 0.58 -6.38
N GLN A 132 3.89 1.02 -5.47
CA GLN A 132 4.72 0.10 -4.71
C GLN A 132 3.90 -0.46 -3.54
N VAL A 133 3.86 -1.78 -3.42
CA VAL A 133 3.06 -2.49 -2.41
C VAL A 133 3.83 -3.66 -1.81
N TYR A 134 3.39 -4.12 -0.66
CA TYR A 134 3.72 -5.45 -0.14
C TYR A 134 2.50 -6.35 -0.27
N VAL A 135 2.71 -7.63 -0.59
CA VAL A 135 1.67 -8.66 -0.41
C VAL A 135 1.76 -9.19 1.01
N SER A 136 0.81 -8.78 1.84
CA SER A 136 0.84 -9.05 3.28
C SER A 136 0.19 -10.39 3.66
N ALA A 137 -0.81 -10.82 2.89
CA ALA A 137 -1.48 -12.11 3.06
C ALA A 137 -2.10 -12.58 1.74
N VAL A 138 -2.21 -13.90 1.55
CA VAL A 138 -2.83 -14.53 0.38
C VAL A 138 -3.82 -15.59 0.87
N ALA A 139 -5.04 -15.55 0.35
CA ALA A 139 -5.95 -16.69 0.42
C ALA A 139 -5.88 -17.49 -0.88
N ASP A 140 -5.95 -16.78 -2.01
CA ASP A 140 -5.76 -17.31 -3.36
C ASP A 140 -5.42 -16.17 -4.35
N PRO A 141 -5.03 -16.45 -5.62
CA PRO A 141 -4.69 -15.42 -6.60
C PRO A 141 -5.80 -14.39 -6.89
N THR A 142 -7.06 -14.70 -6.56
CA THR A 142 -8.19 -13.79 -6.73
C THR A 142 -8.71 -13.18 -5.42
N HIS A 143 -8.03 -13.46 -4.30
CA HIS A 143 -8.33 -12.98 -2.97
C HIS A 143 -7.05 -12.91 -2.11
N PHE A 144 -6.44 -11.72 -2.07
CA PHE A 144 -5.23 -11.45 -1.28
C PHE A 144 -5.24 -10.01 -0.76
N TRP A 145 -4.28 -9.66 0.09
CA TRP A 145 -4.18 -8.33 0.71
C TRP A 145 -2.86 -7.65 0.41
N LEU A 146 -2.96 -6.37 0.10
CA LEU A 146 -1.85 -5.47 -0.16
C LEU A 146 -1.71 -4.43 0.94
N GLN A 147 -0.47 -4.06 1.26
CA GLN A 147 -0.15 -2.84 2.01
C GLN A 147 0.53 -1.84 1.08
N LEU A 148 0.10 -0.58 1.11
CA LEU A 148 0.71 0.49 0.32
C LEU A 148 2.06 0.91 0.88
N ILE A 149 3.10 0.89 0.04
CA ILE A 149 4.40 1.49 0.34
C ILE A 149 4.31 2.98 0.04
N SER A 150 3.93 3.74 1.05
CA SER A 150 3.85 5.20 1.01
C SER A 150 4.71 5.81 2.12
N PRO A 151 5.04 7.11 2.08
CA PRO A 151 5.72 7.78 3.21
C PRO A 151 5.01 7.61 4.57
N ARG A 152 3.74 7.21 4.57
CA ARG A 152 2.94 6.93 5.77
C ARG A 152 2.95 5.46 6.19
N ALA A 153 3.58 4.56 5.43
CA ALA A 153 3.65 3.13 5.75
C ALA A 153 4.33 2.86 7.09
N VAL A 154 5.22 3.76 7.50
CA VAL A 154 5.90 3.76 8.81
C VAL A 154 4.91 4.00 9.96
N GLU A 155 3.75 4.65 9.74
CA GLU A 155 2.74 4.85 10.79
C GLU A 155 2.21 3.52 11.35
N LEU A 156 2.19 2.44 10.54
CA LEU A 156 1.82 1.11 11.02
C LEU A 156 2.88 0.54 11.98
N ASP A 157 4.17 0.74 11.68
CA ASP A 157 5.26 0.25 12.55
C ASP A 157 5.18 0.93 13.91
N HIS A 158 5.02 2.25 13.93
CA HIS A 158 4.81 3.01 15.15
C HIS A 158 3.54 2.57 15.91
N LEU A 159 2.46 2.24 15.20
CA LEU A 159 1.25 1.73 15.85
C LEU A 159 1.52 0.40 16.55
N VAL A 160 2.15 -0.55 15.87
CA VAL A 160 2.48 -1.87 16.43
C VAL A 160 3.41 -1.74 17.64
N ASP A 161 4.43 -0.89 17.56
CA ASP A 161 5.35 -0.62 18.67
C ASP A 161 4.63 0.01 19.87
N ASN A 162 3.80 1.03 19.63
CA ASN A 162 3.04 1.70 20.68
C ASN A 162 2.01 0.79 21.33
N MET A 163 1.31 -0.04 20.54
CA MET A 163 0.39 -1.05 21.07
C MET A 163 1.15 -2.07 21.92
N THR A 164 2.26 -2.57 21.42
CA THR A 164 3.07 -3.58 22.11
C THR A 164 3.60 -3.04 23.43
N GLU A 165 4.23 -1.86 23.45
CA GLU A 165 4.74 -1.23 24.66
C GLU A 165 3.63 -0.93 25.68
N TYR A 166 2.43 -0.57 25.21
CA TYR A 166 1.29 -0.31 26.08
C TYR A 166 0.75 -1.59 26.72
N TYR A 167 0.41 -2.61 25.92
CA TYR A 167 -0.20 -3.86 26.40
C TYR A 167 0.80 -4.86 26.99
N LYS A 168 2.11 -4.63 26.86
CA LYS A 168 3.14 -5.37 27.60
C LYS A 168 3.04 -5.17 29.12
N LYS A 169 2.45 -4.06 29.58
CA LYS A 169 2.23 -3.77 31.00
C LYS A 169 0.97 -4.45 31.51
N GLU A 170 1.10 -5.26 32.56
CA GLU A 170 0.00 -6.02 33.15
C GLU A 170 -1.15 -5.11 33.60
N GLU A 171 -0.84 -4.00 34.27
CA GLU A 171 -1.81 -2.99 34.70
C GLU A 171 -2.70 -2.50 33.55
N ASN A 172 -2.13 -2.31 32.36
CA ASN A 172 -2.90 -1.92 31.17
C ASN A 172 -3.75 -3.08 30.66
N ARG A 173 -3.25 -4.32 30.69
CA ARG A 173 -4.04 -5.48 30.27
C ARG A 173 -5.27 -5.67 31.15
N GLU A 174 -5.10 -5.54 32.47
CA GLU A 174 -6.20 -5.62 33.44
C GLU A 174 -7.30 -4.59 33.15
N LEU A 175 -6.92 -3.36 32.78
CA LEU A 175 -7.85 -2.29 32.43
C LEU A 175 -8.66 -2.57 31.15
N HIS A 176 -8.13 -3.40 30.24
CA HIS A 176 -8.73 -3.68 28.93
C HIS A 176 -9.21 -5.13 28.78
N LYS A 177 -9.35 -5.87 29.89
CA LYS A 177 -9.83 -7.26 29.85
C LYS A 177 -11.22 -7.35 29.20
N LEU A 178 -11.37 -8.31 28.29
CA LEU A 178 -12.66 -8.64 27.68
C LEU A 178 -13.25 -9.88 28.37
N ASN A 179 -14.54 -9.80 28.68
CA ASN A 179 -15.30 -10.96 29.18
C ASN A 179 -15.94 -11.75 28.04
N GLU A 180 -16.47 -11.02 27.08
CA GLU A 180 -17.15 -11.50 25.90
C GLU A 180 -16.73 -10.62 24.72
N VAL A 181 -16.89 -11.15 23.52
CA VAL A 181 -16.67 -10.47 22.27
C VAL A 181 -17.89 -10.62 21.36
N THR A 182 -18.03 -9.69 20.43
CA THR A 182 -19.10 -9.69 19.42
C THR A 182 -18.51 -9.70 18.02
N ASP A 183 -19.23 -10.32 17.08
CA ASP A 183 -18.85 -10.33 15.67
C ASP A 183 -18.67 -8.89 15.15
N GLY A 184 -17.59 -8.66 14.42
CA GLY A 184 -17.19 -7.34 13.94
C GLY A 184 -16.49 -6.45 14.96
N GLN A 185 -16.38 -6.83 16.24
CA GLN A 185 -15.68 -6.04 17.25
C GLN A 185 -14.20 -5.92 16.97
N ILE A 186 -13.67 -4.69 17.06
CA ILE A 186 -12.23 -4.44 16.96
C ILE A 186 -11.58 -4.59 18.34
N VAL A 187 -10.54 -5.43 18.39
CA VAL A 187 -9.81 -5.83 19.60
C VAL A 187 -8.31 -5.63 19.41
N ALA A 188 -7.59 -5.51 20.52
CA ALA A 188 -6.14 -5.71 20.54
C ALA A 188 -5.88 -7.21 20.73
N CYS A 189 -5.02 -7.76 19.89
CA CYS A 189 -4.72 -9.19 19.86
C CYS A 189 -3.22 -9.39 19.97
N ARG A 190 -2.78 -10.22 20.94
CA ARG A 190 -1.40 -10.66 21.01
C ARG A 190 -1.17 -11.81 20.03
N VAL A 191 -0.03 -11.78 19.35
CA VAL A 191 0.49 -12.88 18.54
C VAL A 191 1.69 -13.45 19.28
N ASP A 192 1.64 -14.73 19.62
CA ASP A 192 2.64 -15.36 20.49
C ASP A 192 3.99 -15.56 19.76
N GLU A 193 3.97 -15.72 18.43
CA GLU A 193 5.16 -15.98 17.62
C GLU A 193 6.17 -14.83 17.62
N ASP A 194 5.71 -13.59 17.79
CA ASP A 194 6.58 -12.41 17.85
C ASP A 194 6.38 -11.50 19.09
N ASP A 195 5.53 -11.91 20.02
CA ASP A 195 5.17 -11.20 21.27
C ASP A 195 4.72 -9.73 21.01
N LYS A 196 4.08 -9.49 19.86
CA LYS A 196 3.55 -8.17 19.48
C LYS A 196 2.05 -8.11 19.57
N TRP A 197 1.55 -6.87 19.68
CA TRP A 197 0.13 -6.56 19.73
C TRP A 197 -0.36 -5.92 18.44
N TYR A 198 -1.48 -6.44 17.94
CA TYR A 198 -2.08 -6.06 16.67
C TYR A 198 -3.54 -5.69 16.81
N ARG A 199 -4.07 -4.98 15.82
CA ARG A 199 -5.51 -4.76 15.68
C ARG A 199 -6.15 -5.97 15.02
N GLY A 200 -7.09 -6.59 15.72
CA GLY A 200 -7.89 -7.70 15.23
C GLY A 200 -9.35 -7.30 15.11
N GLN A 201 -10.06 -7.93 14.18
CA GLN A 201 -11.51 -7.91 14.09
C GLN A 201 -12.03 -9.31 14.38
N VAL A 202 -12.90 -9.43 15.38
CA VAL A 202 -13.59 -10.68 15.70
C VAL A 202 -14.49 -11.06 14.53
N CYS A 203 -14.41 -12.31 14.09
CA CYS A 203 -15.13 -12.82 12.93
C CYS A 203 -16.02 -14.01 13.29
N GLY A 204 -17.27 -13.97 12.81
CA GLY A 204 -18.20 -15.09 12.90
C GLY A 204 -18.85 -15.23 14.28
N GLN A 205 -19.67 -16.27 14.42
CA GLN A 205 -20.33 -16.58 15.68
C GLN A 205 -19.29 -17.11 16.68
N VAL A 206 -19.21 -16.47 17.83
CA VAL A 206 -18.30 -16.86 18.90
C VAL A 206 -18.98 -17.92 19.76
N GLU A 207 -18.44 -19.14 19.72
CA GLU A 207 -18.85 -20.25 20.58
C GLU A 207 -17.92 -20.31 21.79
N TYR A 208 -18.48 -20.11 22.98
CA TYR A 208 -17.72 -20.18 24.23
C TYR A 208 -17.69 -21.61 24.74
N ASN A 209 -16.49 -22.08 25.08
CA ASN A 209 -16.31 -23.37 25.74
C ASN A 209 -16.73 -23.24 27.22
N GLU A 210 -17.21 -24.34 27.83
CA GLU A 210 -17.47 -24.44 29.27
C GLU A 210 -16.27 -23.96 30.09
N ASN A 211 -15.05 -24.34 29.67
CA ASN A 211 -13.82 -23.74 30.14
C ASN A 211 -13.51 -22.47 29.34
N ARG A 212 -13.74 -21.31 29.95
CA ARG A 212 -13.55 -20.00 29.32
C ARG A 212 -12.12 -19.77 28.81
N GLU A 213 -11.11 -20.33 29.48
CA GLU A 213 -9.71 -20.20 29.07
C GLU A 213 -9.37 -20.96 27.76
N GLU A 214 -10.24 -21.90 27.37
CA GLU A 214 -10.13 -22.68 26.14
C GLU A 214 -10.98 -22.11 24.99
N SER A 215 -11.73 -21.02 25.24
CA SER A 215 -12.52 -20.39 24.18
C SER A 215 -11.61 -19.74 23.15
N VAL A 216 -11.78 -20.13 21.89
CA VAL A 216 -11.04 -19.59 20.75
C VAL A 216 -11.95 -18.76 19.86
N VAL A 217 -11.39 -17.72 19.28
CA VAL A 217 -12.11 -16.74 18.47
C VAL A 217 -11.36 -16.57 17.15
N ASP A 218 -12.08 -16.60 16.03
CA ASP A 218 -11.52 -16.27 14.72
C ASP A 218 -11.29 -14.75 14.64
N VAL A 219 -10.05 -14.35 14.39
CA VAL A 219 -9.63 -12.94 14.38
C VAL A 219 -9.00 -12.62 13.04
N PHE A 220 -9.54 -11.61 12.35
CA PHE A 220 -8.97 -11.03 11.14
C PHE A 220 -8.06 -9.85 11.49
N TYR A 221 -6.78 -9.91 11.13
CA TYR A 221 -5.82 -8.85 11.39
C TYR A 221 -5.99 -7.71 10.38
N VAL A 222 -6.68 -6.65 10.78
CA VAL A 222 -7.16 -5.58 9.88
C VAL A 222 -6.06 -4.83 9.11
N ASP A 223 -4.82 -4.90 9.60
CA ASP A 223 -3.67 -4.28 8.98
C ASP A 223 -2.87 -5.20 8.06
N TYR A 224 -3.06 -6.52 8.17
CA TYR A 224 -2.26 -7.52 7.45
C TYR A 224 -3.10 -8.39 6.50
N GLY A 225 -4.36 -8.64 6.83
CA GLY A 225 -5.32 -9.33 5.95
C GLY A 225 -5.42 -10.84 6.16
N ASP A 226 -4.57 -11.40 7.01
CA ASP A 226 -4.66 -12.79 7.44
C ASP A 226 -5.66 -12.97 8.61
N SER A 227 -6.00 -14.22 8.91
CA SER A 227 -6.84 -14.58 10.04
C SER A 227 -6.22 -15.72 10.83
N ALA A 228 -6.47 -15.75 12.13
CA ALA A 228 -6.03 -16.81 13.02
C ALA A 228 -7.05 -17.04 14.15
N TYR A 229 -7.05 -18.26 14.70
CA TYR A 229 -7.83 -18.58 15.89
C TYR A 229 -7.01 -18.23 17.12
N GLN A 230 -7.48 -17.27 17.89
CA GLN A 230 -6.81 -16.77 19.08
C GLN A 230 -7.61 -17.12 20.32
N LYS A 231 -6.95 -17.37 21.45
CA LYS A 231 -7.66 -17.57 22.71
C LYS A 231 -8.30 -16.26 23.13
N LEU A 232 -9.50 -16.33 23.72
CA LEU A 232 -10.18 -15.16 24.27
C LEU A 232 -9.32 -14.41 25.30
N SER A 233 -8.47 -15.12 26.05
CA SER A 233 -7.53 -14.54 27.01
C SER A 233 -6.44 -13.67 26.39
N ASP A 234 -6.13 -13.87 25.11
CA ASP A 234 -5.13 -13.09 24.36
C ASP A 234 -5.77 -11.88 23.64
N LEU A 235 -7.08 -11.67 23.80
CA LEU A 235 -7.82 -10.54 23.27
C LEU A 235 -8.12 -9.51 24.36
N LEU A 236 -7.87 -8.24 24.03
CA LEU A 236 -8.15 -7.10 24.90
C LEU A 236 -8.96 -6.04 24.16
N GLN A 237 -9.65 -5.18 24.91
CA GLN A 237 -10.31 -4.02 24.38
C GLN A 237 -9.27 -3.11 23.72
N LEU A 238 -9.50 -2.74 22.45
CA LEU A 238 -8.62 -1.81 21.76
C LEU A 238 -8.82 -0.38 22.30
N ARG A 239 -7.72 0.26 22.69
CA ARG A 239 -7.73 1.68 23.09
C ARG A 239 -8.14 2.56 21.91
N ALA A 240 -9.02 3.53 22.15
CA ALA A 240 -9.69 4.27 21.07
C ALA A 240 -8.74 5.07 20.16
N ASP A 241 -7.62 5.57 20.67
CA ASP A 241 -6.62 6.30 19.87
C ASP A 241 -5.87 5.39 18.87
N PHE A 242 -5.78 4.09 19.13
CA PHE A 242 -5.22 3.12 18.17
C PHE A 242 -6.14 2.87 16.96
N LEU A 243 -7.36 3.42 16.96
CA LEU A 243 -8.25 3.44 15.79
C LEU A 243 -7.97 4.60 14.82
N SER A 244 -7.05 5.51 15.16
CA SER A 244 -6.79 6.72 14.35
C SER A 244 -6.18 6.40 12.97
N LEU A 245 -5.31 5.38 12.91
CA LEU A 245 -4.73 4.91 11.65
C LEU A 245 -5.80 4.12 10.87
N ARG A 246 -5.93 4.34 9.57
CA ARG A 246 -6.79 3.51 8.71
C ARG A 246 -6.32 2.06 8.72
N PHE A 247 -7.21 1.13 8.41
CA PHE A 247 -6.82 -0.27 8.28
C PHE A 247 -5.98 -0.48 7.04
N GLN A 248 -4.81 -1.08 7.21
CA GLN A 248 -3.76 -1.09 6.18
C GLN A 248 -3.90 -2.24 5.17
N ALA A 249 -4.66 -3.31 5.46
CA ALA A 249 -4.83 -4.43 4.55
C ALA A 249 -5.89 -4.15 3.47
N ILE A 250 -5.44 -3.93 2.24
CA ILE A 250 -6.31 -3.68 1.09
C ILE A 250 -6.54 -4.99 0.35
N GLU A 251 -7.77 -5.48 0.40
CA GLU A 251 -8.16 -6.68 -0.33
C GLU A 251 -8.17 -6.42 -1.84
N CYS A 252 -7.58 -7.34 -2.60
CA CYS A 252 -7.36 -7.26 -4.03
C CYS A 252 -7.60 -8.61 -4.71
N ALA A 253 -7.66 -8.59 -6.04
CA ALA A 253 -7.68 -9.77 -6.89
C ALA A 253 -6.74 -9.57 -8.08
N MET A 254 -6.11 -10.65 -8.58
CA MET A 254 -5.36 -10.58 -9.83
C MET A 254 -6.35 -10.38 -10.97
N ASP A 255 -6.05 -9.45 -11.87
CA ASP A 255 -6.84 -9.24 -13.07
C ASP A 255 -6.47 -10.24 -14.18
N GLY A 256 -7.47 -10.64 -14.98
CA GLY A 256 -7.25 -11.41 -16.21
C GLY A 256 -6.90 -12.89 -16.05
N ILE A 257 -6.93 -13.45 -14.83
CA ILE A 257 -6.64 -14.88 -14.59
C ILE A 257 -7.80 -15.61 -13.90
N MET A 258 -7.87 -16.92 -14.11
CA MET A 258 -8.82 -17.83 -13.46
C MET A 258 -8.20 -19.22 -13.19
N PRO A 259 -8.80 -20.03 -12.31
CA PRO A 259 -8.32 -21.39 -12.02
C PRO A 259 -8.26 -22.30 -13.26
N LYS A 260 -7.39 -23.31 -13.23
CA LYS A 260 -7.26 -24.33 -14.28
C LYS A 260 -8.57 -25.11 -14.52
N SER A 261 -9.30 -25.44 -13.45
CA SER A 261 -10.47 -26.33 -13.49
C SER A 261 -11.74 -25.54 -13.80
N GLY A 262 -12.24 -25.62 -15.03
CA GLY A 262 -13.56 -25.10 -15.40
C GLY A 262 -14.70 -26.07 -15.06
N MET A 263 -14.59 -26.83 -13.97
CA MET A 263 -15.57 -27.86 -13.59
C MET A 263 -16.07 -27.62 -12.15
N LEU A 264 -17.35 -27.26 -12.06
CA LEU A 264 -18.26 -27.14 -10.90
C LEU A 264 -17.85 -26.28 -9.69
N GLU A 265 -16.58 -26.02 -9.44
CA GLU A 265 -16.14 -25.06 -8.42
C GLU A 265 -14.91 -24.30 -8.94
N ASP A 266 -15.06 -23.00 -9.20
CA ASP A 266 -13.96 -22.07 -9.54
C ASP A 266 -13.02 -21.87 -8.35
N LYS A 267 -12.34 -22.93 -7.92
CA LYS A 267 -11.40 -22.93 -6.80
C LYS A 267 -9.97 -23.09 -7.30
N TRP A 268 -9.07 -22.29 -6.74
CA TRP A 268 -7.64 -22.43 -6.92
C TRP A 268 -7.13 -23.66 -6.16
N ASP A 269 -6.34 -24.50 -6.82
CA ASP A 269 -5.63 -25.59 -6.17
C ASP A 269 -4.50 -25.08 -5.27
N GLU A 270 -4.22 -25.82 -4.20
CA GLU A 270 -3.21 -25.45 -3.19
C GLU A 270 -1.82 -25.23 -3.82
N GLU A 271 -1.42 -26.05 -4.78
CA GLU A 271 -0.14 -25.91 -5.51
C GLU A 271 -0.03 -24.55 -6.22
N THR A 272 -1.12 -24.09 -6.83
CA THR A 272 -1.17 -22.78 -7.49
C THR A 272 -1.15 -21.63 -6.47
N VAL A 273 -1.80 -21.81 -5.32
CA VAL A 273 -1.78 -20.82 -4.23
C VAL A 273 -0.35 -20.68 -3.69
N GLU A 274 0.33 -21.78 -3.37
CA GLU A 274 1.71 -21.78 -2.88
C GLU A 274 2.68 -21.15 -3.91
N LEU A 275 2.53 -21.51 -5.19
CA LEU A 275 3.30 -20.90 -6.27
C LEU A 275 3.10 -19.38 -6.34
N PHE A 276 1.85 -18.91 -6.23
CA PHE A 276 1.55 -17.49 -6.23
C PHE A 276 2.15 -16.80 -5.00
N GLU A 277 2.02 -17.38 -3.81
CA GLU A 277 2.59 -16.84 -2.57
C GLU A 277 4.09 -16.58 -2.68
N ASP A 278 4.82 -17.52 -3.28
CA ASP A 278 6.27 -17.45 -3.47
C ASP A 278 6.63 -16.39 -4.52
N MET A 279 5.90 -16.32 -5.63
CA MET A 279 6.12 -15.32 -6.69
C MET A 279 5.86 -13.88 -6.21
N VAL A 280 4.93 -13.69 -5.27
CA VAL A 280 4.61 -12.36 -4.72
C VAL A 280 5.29 -12.07 -3.39
N TYR A 281 6.18 -12.96 -2.93
CA TYR A 281 6.97 -12.81 -1.71
C TYR A 281 6.11 -12.52 -0.47
N THR A 282 5.00 -13.26 -0.35
CA THR A 282 3.98 -13.05 0.69
C THR A 282 4.61 -13.03 2.08
N GLY A 283 4.37 -11.95 2.83
CA GLY A 283 4.86 -11.81 4.21
C GLY A 283 6.37 -11.55 4.34
N GLN A 284 7.12 -11.42 3.23
CA GLN A 284 8.57 -11.20 3.23
C GLN A 284 8.98 -9.73 3.09
N TRP A 285 8.02 -8.80 3.03
CA TRP A 285 8.25 -7.36 2.90
C TRP A 285 9.10 -6.97 1.68
N LYS A 286 9.02 -7.76 0.61
CA LYS A 286 9.62 -7.41 -0.69
C LYS A 286 8.64 -6.55 -1.48
N ALA A 287 9.10 -5.37 -1.87
CA ALA A 287 8.28 -4.42 -2.62
C ALA A 287 7.91 -5.02 -3.98
N ILE A 288 6.66 -4.88 -4.39
CA ILE A 288 6.20 -5.26 -5.73
C ILE A 288 5.43 -4.11 -6.36
N SER A 289 5.47 -4.02 -7.69
CA SER A 289 4.74 -2.98 -8.41
C SER A 289 3.33 -3.46 -8.74
N ALA A 290 2.31 -2.70 -8.37
CA ALA A 290 0.91 -2.99 -8.63
C ALA A 290 0.27 -1.96 -9.55
N GLN A 291 -0.47 -2.40 -10.56
CA GLN A 291 -1.29 -1.57 -11.42
C GLN A 291 -2.75 -1.89 -11.19
N VAL A 292 -3.56 -0.91 -10.81
CA VAL A 292 -5.02 -1.09 -10.70
C VAL A 292 -5.61 -1.02 -12.11
N VAL A 293 -6.24 -2.09 -12.56
CA VAL A 293 -6.81 -2.21 -13.91
C VAL A 293 -8.29 -1.85 -13.91
N ARG A 294 -9.03 -2.46 -12.98
CA ARG A 294 -10.47 -2.24 -12.82
C ARG A 294 -10.86 -2.48 -11.37
N TYR A 295 -12.14 -2.34 -11.08
CA TYR A 295 -12.70 -2.81 -9.83
C TYR A 295 -13.73 -3.89 -10.15
N LYS A 296 -14.07 -4.73 -9.16
CA LYS A 296 -15.20 -5.65 -9.24
C LYS A 296 -16.10 -5.44 -8.04
N ALA A 297 -17.38 -5.72 -8.21
CA ALA A 297 -18.28 -5.81 -7.07
C ALA A 297 -17.74 -6.84 -6.07
N ARG A 298 -17.69 -6.45 -4.80
CA ARG A 298 -17.40 -7.38 -3.72
C ARG A 298 -18.54 -8.40 -3.66
N GLN A 299 -18.22 -9.68 -3.79
CA GLN A 299 -19.21 -10.72 -3.51
C GLN A 299 -19.76 -10.51 -2.10
N ARG A 300 -21.06 -10.68 -1.91
CA ARG A 300 -21.73 -10.51 -0.61
C ARG A 300 -20.97 -11.29 0.46
N SER A 301 -20.12 -10.58 1.18
CA SER A 301 -19.55 -10.99 2.45
C SER A 301 -20.02 -9.94 3.43
N ASN A 302 -20.51 -10.40 4.56
CA ASN A 302 -21.00 -9.56 5.65
C ASN A 302 -19.90 -8.67 6.27
N ARG A 303 -18.66 -8.72 5.75
CA ARG A 303 -17.46 -8.04 6.26
C ARG A 303 -17.29 -6.60 5.76
N ARG A 304 -17.81 -6.23 4.58
CA ARG A 304 -17.68 -4.87 4.00
C ARG A 304 -18.83 -4.57 3.03
N GLU A 305 -19.83 -3.82 3.46
CA GLU A 305 -20.91 -3.43 2.56
C GLU A 305 -20.42 -2.36 1.55
N GLY A 306 -20.57 -2.63 0.25
CA GLY A 306 -20.57 -1.62 -0.82
C GLY A 306 -19.23 -1.05 -1.33
N SER A 307 -18.06 -1.44 -0.81
CA SER A 307 -16.77 -0.99 -1.37
C SER A 307 -16.21 -1.97 -2.40
N PRO A 308 -15.87 -1.51 -3.62
CA PRO A 308 -15.47 -2.40 -4.70
C PRO A 308 -14.04 -2.92 -4.50
N VAL A 309 -13.78 -4.13 -4.99
CA VAL A 309 -12.47 -4.79 -4.85
C VAL A 309 -11.60 -4.42 -6.06
N PRO A 310 -10.41 -3.80 -5.88
CA PRO A 310 -9.50 -3.54 -6.97
C PRO A 310 -8.98 -4.84 -7.60
N CYS A 311 -9.08 -4.93 -8.92
CA CYS A 311 -8.42 -5.95 -9.73
C CYS A 311 -7.10 -5.38 -10.25
N VAL A 312 -6.00 -6.03 -9.91
CA VAL A 312 -4.65 -5.51 -10.10
C VAL A 312 -3.80 -6.45 -10.95
N LYS A 313 -2.81 -5.88 -11.64
CA LYS A 313 -1.64 -6.61 -12.13
C LYS A 313 -0.48 -6.39 -11.18
N LEU A 314 0.26 -7.45 -10.86
CA LEU A 314 1.45 -7.42 -10.04
C LEU A 314 2.68 -7.72 -10.88
N TYR A 315 3.75 -6.97 -10.65
CA TYR A 315 4.98 -7.05 -11.42
C TYR A 315 6.19 -7.11 -10.48
N ASP A 316 6.97 -8.19 -10.58
CA ASP A 316 8.21 -8.36 -9.81
C ASP A 316 9.18 -7.21 -10.13
N PRO A 317 9.71 -6.48 -9.13
CA PRO A 317 10.72 -5.44 -9.35
C PRO A 317 12.04 -5.99 -9.92
N ASP A 318 12.34 -7.27 -9.71
CA ASP A 318 13.59 -7.89 -10.15
C ASP A 318 13.47 -8.43 -11.58
N GLY A 319 13.64 -7.55 -12.57
CA GLY A 319 13.72 -7.93 -13.99
C GLY A 319 13.47 -6.76 -14.96
N PRO A 320 14.04 -6.79 -16.19
CA PRO A 320 13.72 -5.81 -17.21
C PRO A 320 12.40 -6.12 -17.92
N PRO A 321 11.68 -5.11 -18.41
CA PRO A 321 10.76 -4.33 -17.58
C PRO A 321 9.71 -5.25 -16.92
N GLY A 322 9.67 -5.27 -15.57
CA GLY A 322 8.59 -5.78 -14.71
C GLY A 322 7.83 -7.00 -15.23
N VAL A 323 8.13 -8.19 -14.72
CA VAL A 323 7.48 -9.41 -15.18
C VAL A 323 6.06 -9.51 -14.61
N ASP A 324 5.03 -9.53 -15.47
CA ASP A 324 3.62 -9.69 -15.08
C ASP A 324 3.43 -11.09 -14.46
N ILE A 325 3.17 -11.14 -13.15
CA ILE A 325 3.00 -12.37 -12.39
C ILE A 325 1.78 -13.16 -12.85
N GLY A 326 0.71 -12.47 -13.27
CA GLY A 326 -0.48 -13.13 -13.81
C GLY A 326 -0.14 -13.88 -15.09
N GLN A 327 0.64 -13.26 -15.97
CA GLN A 327 1.11 -13.91 -17.19
C GLN A 327 2.04 -15.10 -16.89
N LEU A 328 2.94 -14.97 -15.92
CA LEU A 328 3.81 -16.08 -15.51
C LEU A 328 3.03 -17.29 -14.97
N LEU A 329 1.94 -17.07 -14.23
CA LEU A 329 1.07 -18.15 -13.77
C LEU A 329 0.44 -18.89 -14.97
N ILE A 330 0.02 -18.16 -16.00
CA ILE A 330 -0.52 -18.74 -17.24
C ILE A 330 0.57 -19.52 -17.98
N ASP A 331 1.76 -18.95 -18.14
CA ASP A 331 2.87 -19.56 -18.87
C ASP A 331 3.37 -20.84 -18.19
N LYS A 332 3.31 -20.90 -16.85
CA LYS A 332 3.57 -22.10 -16.04
C LYS A 332 2.41 -23.12 -16.08
N GLY A 333 1.31 -22.79 -16.74
CA GLY A 333 0.11 -23.61 -16.80
C GLY A 333 -0.67 -23.66 -15.49
N ALA A 334 -0.36 -22.82 -14.50
CA ALA A 334 -1.00 -22.77 -13.19
C ALA A 334 -2.32 -21.96 -13.20
N ALA A 335 -2.51 -21.10 -14.19
CA ALA A 335 -3.75 -20.34 -14.39
C ALA A 335 -4.20 -20.37 -15.86
N LYS A 336 -5.45 -19.99 -16.10
CA LYS A 336 -6.00 -19.71 -17.44
C LYS A 336 -6.30 -18.23 -17.59
N PRO A 337 -6.22 -17.66 -18.81
CA PRO A 337 -6.70 -16.31 -19.05
C PRO A 337 -8.22 -16.25 -18.88
N LEU A 338 -8.71 -15.22 -18.21
CA LEU A 338 -10.14 -14.94 -18.10
C LEU A 338 -10.65 -14.44 -19.46
N GLN A 339 -11.60 -15.16 -20.07
CA GLN A 339 -12.15 -14.80 -21.39
C GLN A 339 -13.09 -13.60 -21.31
N ALA A 340 -13.08 -12.73 -22.33
CA ALA A 340 -13.78 -11.45 -22.35
C ALA A 340 -15.32 -11.51 -22.33
N GLU A 341 -15.95 -12.69 -22.37
CA GLU A 341 -17.41 -12.83 -22.55
C GLU A 341 -18.26 -12.79 -21.26
N GLU A 342 -17.65 -12.89 -20.07
CA GLU A 342 -18.37 -12.75 -18.79
C GLU A 342 -18.55 -11.29 -18.32
N ASN A 343 -18.15 -10.31 -19.16
CA ASN A 343 -18.22 -8.88 -18.87
C ASN A 343 -19.62 -8.24 -18.97
N LYS A 344 -20.70 -9.03 -19.00
CA LYS A 344 -22.06 -8.50 -19.21
C LYS A 344 -22.74 -7.98 -17.94
N ASP A 345 -22.29 -8.39 -16.75
CA ASP A 345 -22.90 -7.99 -15.48
C ASP A 345 -22.18 -6.83 -14.74
N ASP A 346 -20.97 -6.42 -15.18
CA ASP A 346 -20.14 -5.41 -14.49
C ASP A 346 -20.14 -4.02 -15.18
N LYS A 347 -21.26 -3.63 -15.82
CA LYS A 347 -21.41 -2.29 -16.45
C LYS A 347 -21.55 -1.13 -15.45
N ARG A 348 -20.83 -1.15 -14.33
CA ARG A 348 -20.72 -0.03 -13.37
C ARG A 348 -19.29 0.33 -12.98
N ASP A 349 -18.30 -0.07 -13.77
CA ASP A 349 -16.89 0.23 -13.51
C ASP A 349 -16.38 1.44 -14.29
N THR A 350 -16.42 2.59 -13.64
CA THR A 350 -15.52 3.71 -13.93
C THR A 350 -14.78 4.07 -12.65
N ILE A 351 -13.49 4.37 -12.78
CA ILE A 351 -12.64 4.93 -11.71
C ILE A 351 -13.44 6.03 -10.99
N PRO A 352 -13.65 5.97 -9.67
CA PRO A 352 -14.39 7.00 -8.96
C PRO A 352 -13.71 8.35 -9.17
N GLU A 353 -14.38 9.28 -9.85
CA GLU A 353 -13.85 10.64 -9.97
C GLU A 353 -13.67 11.27 -8.58
N PRO A 354 -12.57 12.00 -8.34
CA PRO A 354 -12.37 12.70 -7.08
C PRO A 354 -13.50 13.73 -6.90
N LYS A 355 -14.29 13.57 -5.83
CA LYS A 355 -15.35 14.50 -5.47
C LYS A 355 -14.78 15.91 -5.39
N LYS A 356 -15.14 16.76 -6.36
CA LYS A 356 -14.82 18.19 -6.33
C LYS A 356 -15.41 18.76 -5.04
N GLY A 357 -14.55 19.33 -4.20
CA GLY A 357 -14.94 20.05 -3.00
C GLY A 357 -16.02 21.07 -3.33
N VAL A 358 -17.08 21.06 -2.54
CA VAL A 358 -18.14 22.07 -2.55
C VAL A 358 -17.47 23.41 -2.32
N LYS A 359 -17.41 24.23 -3.38
CA LYS A 359 -17.08 25.65 -3.26
C LYS A 359 -18.19 26.31 -2.44
N GLY A 360 -17.79 27.11 -1.47
CA GLY A 360 -18.68 27.81 -0.55
C GLY A 360 -19.75 28.63 -1.27
N ALA A 361 -20.93 28.64 -0.67
CA ALA A 361 -21.88 29.72 -0.86
C ALA A 361 -21.47 30.89 0.05
N LEU A 362 -21.61 32.08 -0.52
CA LEU A 362 -21.29 33.42 -0.02
C LEU A 362 -21.82 33.72 1.38
#